data_AF-A0A8T5SYW9-F1
#
_entry.id   AF-A0A8T5SYW9-F1
#
_cell.length_a   1.000
_cell.length_b   1.000
_cell.length_c   1.000
_cell.angle_alpha   90.00
_cell.angle_beta   90.00
_cell.angle_gamma   90.00
#
_symmetry.space_group_name_H-M   'P 1'
#
loop_
_entity.id
_entity.type
_entity.pdbx_description
1 polymer ?
#
loop_
_entity_poly.entity_id
_entity_poly.type
_entity_poly.pdbx_seq_one_letter_code
_entity_poly.pdbx_strand_id
1 'polypeptide(L)'
;MTTLHDYIGDNEKKLEEERRREEELHAEILQQIKREKRQDVNFTGFDGKLSELISGIRTIPNYNNLKGYIREKILPKNPDINYKKLSVLAGVHQGVALVIMYDLYNDKLEAELSDLQDPALDYHYQD
;
A
#
# COMPACT_ATOMS: atom_id res chain seq x y z
N MET A 1 42.17 19.93 -14.51
CA MET A 1 41.85 20.45 -13.17
C MET A 1 40.34 20.60 -13.14
N THR A 2 39.64 19.73 -12.43
CA THR A 2 38.20 19.88 -12.14
C THR A 2 38.07 20.85 -10.96
N THR A 3 37.19 21.85 -11.09
CA THR A 3 37.00 22.90 -10.08
C THR A 3 35.87 22.53 -9.12
N LEU A 4 35.87 23.10 -7.90
CA LEU A 4 34.83 22.90 -6.89
C LEU A 4 33.40 23.19 -7.43
N HIS A 5 33.27 24.07 -8.44
CA HIS A 5 32.00 24.37 -9.09
C HIS A 5 31.47 23.25 -9.99
N ASP A 6 32.36 22.44 -10.59
CA ASP A 6 31.97 21.26 -11.40
C ASP A 6 31.35 20.18 -10.49
N TYR A 7 31.88 20.03 -9.26
CA TYR A 7 31.37 19.09 -8.26
C TYR A 7 30.01 19.49 -7.67
N ILE A 8 29.74 20.79 -7.50
CA ILE A 8 28.47 21.30 -6.96
C ILE A 8 27.34 21.16 -8.00
N GLY A 9 27.60 21.52 -9.26
CA GLY A 9 26.61 21.39 -10.34
C GLY A 9 26.27 19.94 -10.71
N ASP A 10 27.23 19.03 -10.59
CA ASP A 10 27.00 17.59 -10.81
C ASP A 10 26.21 16.94 -9.67
N ASN A 11 26.37 17.40 -8.43
CA ASN A 11 25.57 16.94 -7.29
C ASN A 11 24.12 17.46 -7.35
N GLU A 12 23.92 18.74 -7.73
CA GLU A 12 22.56 19.28 -7.93
C GLU A 12 21.83 18.57 -9.07
N LYS A 13 22.52 18.26 -10.18
CA LYS A 13 21.93 17.46 -11.28
C LYS A 13 21.57 16.04 -10.87
N LYS A 14 22.41 15.38 -10.06
CA LYS A 14 22.11 14.04 -9.52
C LYS A 14 20.90 14.07 -8.59
N LEU A 15 20.82 15.07 -7.72
CA LEU A 15 19.69 15.27 -6.82
C LEU A 15 18.38 15.57 -7.58
N GLU A 16 18.46 16.34 -8.66
CA GLU A 16 17.33 16.59 -9.56
C GLU A 16 16.88 15.31 -10.28
N GLU A 17 17.82 14.48 -10.76
CA GLU A 17 17.51 13.20 -11.38
C GLU A 17 16.94 12.17 -10.40
N GLU A 18 17.43 12.11 -9.17
CA GLU A 18 16.90 11.24 -8.12
C GLU A 18 15.47 11.62 -7.75
N ARG A 19 15.20 12.91 -7.51
CA ARG A 19 13.83 13.41 -7.28
C ARG A 19 12.90 13.07 -8.45
N ARG A 20 13.36 13.24 -9.69
CA ARG A 20 12.55 12.91 -10.87
C ARG A 20 12.26 11.41 -10.97
N ARG A 21 13.21 10.54 -10.61
CA ARG A 21 13.00 9.09 -10.57
C ARG A 21 12.02 8.68 -9.47
N GLU A 22 12.09 9.31 -8.30
CA GLU A 22 11.13 9.08 -7.21
C GLU A 22 9.72 9.52 -7.60
N GLU A 23 9.58 10.68 -8.25
CA GLU A 23 8.31 11.16 -8.78
C GLU A 23 7.74 10.23 -9.86
N GLU A 24 8.58 9.76 -10.78
CA GLU A 24 8.21 8.80 -11.84
C GLU A 24 7.76 7.46 -11.22
N LEU A 25 8.50 6.93 -10.23
CA LEU A 25 8.15 5.71 -9.50
C LEU A 25 6.83 5.85 -8.74
N HIS A 26 6.64 6.96 -8.04
CA HIS A 26 5.41 7.25 -7.31
C HIS A 26 4.21 7.35 -8.27
N ALA A 27 4.39 8.01 -9.42
CA ALA A 27 3.35 8.09 -10.45
C ALA A 27 2.98 6.71 -11.02
N GLU A 28 3.96 5.82 -11.22
CA GLU A 28 3.75 4.45 -11.68
C GLU A 28 2.95 3.62 -10.66
N ILE A 29 3.32 3.69 -9.38
CA ILE A 29 2.59 3.03 -8.28
C ILE A 29 1.13 3.53 -8.22
N LEU A 30 0.91 4.84 -8.32
CA LEU A 30 -0.44 5.41 -8.35
C LEU A 30 -1.25 4.94 -9.55
N GLN A 31 -0.63 4.79 -10.73
CA GLN A 31 -1.31 4.23 -11.90
C GLN A 31 -1.68 2.76 -11.70
N GLN A 32 -0.79 1.97 -11.09
CA GLN A 32 -1.05 0.57 -10.79
C GLN A 32 -2.25 0.42 -9.83
N ILE A 33 -2.26 1.17 -8.72
CA ILE A 33 -3.38 1.18 -7.76
C ILE A 33 -4.70 1.57 -8.44
N LYS A 34 -4.67 2.57 -9.33
CA LYS A 34 -5.87 2.98 -10.09
C LYS A 34 -6.37 1.87 -11.02
N ARG A 35 -5.48 1.07 -11.62
CA ARG A 35 -5.85 -0.06 -12.47
C ARG A 35 -6.49 -1.19 -11.66
N GLU A 36 -5.91 -1.52 -10.51
CA GLU A 36 -6.44 -2.55 -9.61
C GLU A 36 -7.85 -2.22 -9.12
N LYS A 37 -8.10 -0.96 -8.72
CA LYS A 37 -9.44 -0.52 -8.29
C LYS A 37 -10.52 -0.61 -9.37
N ARG A 38 -10.14 -0.63 -10.66
CA ARG A 38 -11.05 -0.79 -11.80
C ARG A 38 -11.31 -2.25 -12.17
N GLN A 39 -10.64 -3.19 -11.52
CA GLN A 39 -10.87 -4.61 -11.78
C GLN A 39 -12.30 -5.00 -11.41
N ASP A 40 -12.92 -5.75 -12.30
CA ASP A 40 -14.19 -6.39 -12.04
C ASP A 40 -13.97 -7.56 -11.08
N VAL A 41 -14.85 -7.67 -10.09
CA VAL A 41 -14.82 -8.72 -9.10
C VAL A 41 -16.21 -9.33 -8.97
N ASN A 42 -16.23 -10.66 -8.99
CA ASN A 42 -17.45 -11.44 -8.98
C ASN A 42 -17.42 -12.46 -7.84
N PHE A 43 -18.42 -12.38 -6.96
CA PHE A 43 -18.68 -13.33 -5.89
C PHE A 43 -20.18 -13.61 -5.83
N THR A 44 -20.57 -14.65 -5.11
CA THR A 44 -21.99 -14.91 -4.84
C THR A 44 -22.64 -13.67 -4.20
N GLY A 45 -23.61 -13.06 -4.87
CA GLY A 45 -24.31 -11.86 -4.37
C GLY A 45 -23.62 -10.52 -4.63
N PHE A 46 -22.52 -10.47 -5.39
CA PHE A 46 -21.90 -9.22 -5.84
C PHE A 46 -21.25 -9.39 -7.22
N ASP A 47 -21.63 -8.52 -8.16
CA ASP A 47 -21.04 -8.43 -9.50
C ASP A 47 -20.84 -6.94 -9.81
N GLY A 48 -19.58 -6.49 -9.85
CA GLY A 48 -19.26 -5.06 -9.98
C GLY A 48 -17.78 -4.76 -9.79
N LYS A 49 -17.46 -3.48 -9.57
CA LYS A 49 -16.06 -3.05 -9.46
C LYS A 49 -15.51 -3.23 -8.06
N LEU A 50 -14.21 -3.49 -7.95
CA LEU A 50 -13.52 -3.57 -6.65
C LEU A 50 -13.69 -2.29 -5.83
N SER A 51 -13.68 -1.12 -6.48
CA SER A 51 -13.93 0.17 -5.82
C SER A 51 -15.31 0.26 -5.15
N GLU A 52 -16.34 -0.30 -5.78
CA GLU A 52 -17.71 -0.32 -5.27
C GLU A 52 -17.82 -1.27 -4.08
N LEU A 53 -17.19 -2.44 -4.20
CA LEU A 53 -17.09 -3.40 -3.11
C LEU A 53 -16.39 -2.80 -1.88
N ILE A 54 -15.22 -2.19 -2.06
CA ILE A 54 -14.47 -1.56 -0.97
C ILE A 54 -15.33 -0.53 -0.26
N SER A 55 -16.00 0.34 -1.03
CA SER A 55 -16.85 1.40 -0.49
C SER A 55 -18.01 0.80 0.31
N GLY A 56 -18.69 -0.21 -0.21
CA GLY A 56 -19.78 -0.91 0.48
C GLY A 56 -19.32 -1.56 1.78
N ILE A 57 -18.25 -2.38 1.72
CA ILE A 57 -17.78 -3.12 2.88
C ILE A 57 -17.28 -2.21 4.00
N ARG A 58 -16.56 -1.12 3.68
CA ARG A 58 -16.04 -0.20 4.70
C ARG A 58 -17.14 0.56 5.45
N THR A 59 -18.37 0.59 4.93
CA THR A 59 -19.52 1.16 5.65
C THR A 59 -20.20 0.19 6.62
N ILE A 60 -19.82 -1.08 6.61
CA ILE A 60 -20.41 -2.09 7.50
C ILE A 60 -19.98 -1.80 8.95
N PRO A 61 -20.92 -1.80 9.91
CA PRO A 61 -20.59 -1.70 11.33
C PRO A 61 -19.57 -2.77 11.76
N ASN A 62 -18.65 -2.40 12.64
CA ASN A 62 -17.59 -3.30 13.15
C ASN A 62 -16.55 -3.77 12.11
N TYR A 63 -16.55 -3.24 10.88
CA TYR A 63 -15.52 -3.56 9.89
C TYR A 63 -14.09 -3.39 10.45
N ASN A 64 -13.81 -2.26 11.10
CA ASN A 64 -12.49 -1.98 11.68
C ASN A 64 -12.10 -2.96 12.80
N ASN A 65 -13.07 -3.38 13.61
CA ASN A 65 -12.84 -4.38 14.67
C ASN A 65 -12.49 -5.74 14.06
N LEU A 66 -13.21 -6.13 13.01
CA LEU A 66 -12.95 -7.36 12.27
C LEU A 66 -11.58 -7.32 11.58
N LYS A 67 -11.23 -6.19 10.95
CA LYS A 67 -9.89 -5.96 10.36
C LYS A 67 -8.80 -6.12 11.42
N GLY A 68 -8.96 -5.49 12.59
CA GLY A 68 -8.02 -5.59 13.72
C GLY A 68 -7.88 -7.03 14.23
N TYR A 69 -9.00 -7.73 14.42
CA TYR A 69 -8.99 -9.14 14.82
C TYR A 69 -8.21 -10.03 13.84
N ILE A 70 -8.45 -9.85 12.54
CA ILE A 70 -7.75 -10.61 11.49
C ILE A 70 -6.25 -10.32 11.52
N ARG A 71 -5.87 -9.04 11.64
CA ARG A 71 -4.47 -8.61 11.74
C ARG A 71 -3.75 -9.22 12.94
N GLU A 72 -4.37 -9.22 14.11
CA GLU A 72 -3.71 -9.60 15.35
C GLU A 72 -3.77 -11.11 15.67
N LYS A 73 -4.82 -11.79 15.22
CA LYS A 73 -5.10 -13.18 15.65
C LYS A 73 -5.01 -14.21 14.54
N ILE A 74 -5.30 -13.83 13.29
CA ILE A 74 -5.35 -14.77 12.17
C ILE A 74 -4.07 -14.73 11.35
N LEU A 75 -3.68 -13.55 10.85
CA LEU A 75 -2.50 -13.41 9.98
C LEU A 75 -1.20 -13.90 10.62
N PRO A 76 -0.90 -13.65 11.91
CA PRO A 76 0.36 -14.13 12.51
C PRO A 76 0.47 -15.66 12.52
N LYS A 77 -0.65 -16.37 12.48
CA LYS A 77 -0.70 -17.83 12.44
C LYS A 77 -0.76 -18.38 11.00
N ASN A 78 -1.23 -17.58 10.05
CA ASN A 78 -1.41 -17.95 8.66
C ASN A 78 -1.06 -16.76 7.75
N PRO A 79 0.23 -16.42 7.59
CA PRO A 79 0.65 -15.22 6.87
C PRO A 79 0.25 -15.25 5.38
N ASP A 80 0.25 -16.44 4.76
CA ASP A 80 -0.07 -16.63 3.34
C ASP A 80 -1.55 -16.97 3.09
N ILE A 81 -2.44 -16.68 4.06
CA ILE A 81 -3.86 -16.98 3.91
C ILE A 81 -4.47 -16.13 2.79
N ASN A 82 -5.15 -16.77 1.84
CA ASN A 82 -5.90 -16.05 0.81
C ASN A 82 -7.31 -15.67 1.32
N TYR A 83 -7.94 -14.70 0.66
CA TYR A 83 -9.26 -14.18 1.08
C TYR A 83 -10.36 -15.25 1.13
N LYS A 84 -10.29 -16.30 0.28
CA LYS A 84 -11.28 -17.40 0.28
C LYS A 84 -11.16 -18.28 1.53
N LYS A 85 -9.94 -18.60 1.94
CA LYS A 85 -9.70 -19.34 3.18
C LYS A 85 -10.01 -18.48 4.40
N LEU A 86 -9.66 -17.20 4.33
CA LEU A 86 -9.97 -16.23 5.38
C LEU A 86 -11.48 -16.09 5.58
N SER A 87 -12.27 -16.06 4.51
CA SER A 87 -13.73 -15.94 4.60
C SER A 87 -14.34 -17.12 5.37
N VAL A 88 -13.84 -18.33 5.13
CA VAL A 88 -14.27 -19.54 5.86
C VAL A 88 -13.82 -19.49 7.32
N LEU A 89 -12.54 -19.14 7.56
CA LEU A 89 -11.97 -19.15 8.91
C LEU A 89 -12.58 -18.09 9.83
N ALA A 90 -12.83 -16.88 9.30
CA ALA A 90 -13.41 -15.78 10.05
C ALA A 90 -14.95 -15.79 10.03
N GLY A 91 -15.58 -16.68 9.26
CA GLY A 91 -17.04 -16.76 9.13
C GLY A 91 -17.66 -15.52 8.47
N VAL A 92 -16.99 -14.95 7.48
CA VAL A 92 -17.41 -13.70 6.81
C VAL A 92 -17.60 -13.92 5.30
N HIS A 93 -18.30 -13.00 4.65
CA HIS A 93 -18.46 -13.06 3.20
C HIS A 93 -17.11 -12.89 2.47
N GLN A 94 -16.95 -13.54 1.31
CA GLN A 94 -15.70 -13.46 0.53
C GLN A 94 -15.33 -12.03 0.15
N GLY A 95 -16.31 -11.19 -0.17
CA GLY A 95 -16.08 -9.77 -0.44
C GLY A 95 -15.54 -9.01 0.77
N VAL A 96 -16.02 -9.32 1.97
CA VAL A 96 -15.50 -8.71 3.22
C VAL A 96 -14.04 -9.13 3.43
N ALA A 97 -13.76 -10.43 3.33
CA ALA A 97 -12.41 -10.96 3.49
C ALA A 97 -11.43 -10.38 2.46
N LEU A 98 -11.89 -10.20 1.21
CA LEU A 98 -11.08 -9.59 0.16
C LEU A 98 -10.73 -8.13 0.47
N VAL A 99 -11.71 -7.33 0.87
CA VAL A 99 -11.47 -5.91 1.22
C VAL A 99 -10.56 -5.78 2.44
N ILE A 100 -10.69 -6.67 3.43
CA ILE A 100 -9.79 -6.69 4.59
C ILE A 100 -8.36 -7.01 4.17
N MET A 101 -8.15 -8.04 3.34
CA MET A 101 -6.81 -8.38 2.83
C MET A 101 -6.22 -7.23 2.01
N TYR A 102 -7.03 -6.58 1.17
CA TYR A 102 -6.64 -5.41 0.41
C TYR A 102 -6.19 -4.25 1.32
N ASP A 103 -6.97 -3.92 2.34
CA ASP A 103 -6.65 -2.86 3.28
C ASP A 103 -5.39 -3.18 4.08
N LEU A 104 -5.23 -4.42 4.55
CA LEU A 104 -4.04 -4.84 5.31
C LEU A 104 -2.76 -4.83 4.48
N TYR A 105 -2.86 -5.18 3.20
CA TYR A 105 -1.71 -5.09 2.28
C TYR A 105 -1.30 -3.63 2.05
N ASN A 106 -2.27 -2.74 1.82
CA ASN A 106 -1.99 -1.31 1.63
C ASN A 106 -1.47 -0.65 2.91
N ASP A 107 -2.03 -0.99 4.09
CA ASP A 107 -1.53 -0.49 5.38
C ASP A 107 -0.04 -0.87 5.58
N LYS A 108 0.37 -2.07 5.12
CA LYS A 108 1.78 -2.51 5.17
C LYS A 108 2.65 -1.74 4.19
N LEU A 109 2.16 -1.53 2.97
CA LEU A 109 2.87 -0.77 1.93
C LEU A 109 3.08 0.69 2.36
N GLU A 110 2.06 1.32 2.95
CA GLU A 110 2.16 2.68 3.48
C GLU A 110 3.16 2.78 4.64
N ALA A 111 3.20 1.78 5.52
CA ALA A 111 4.20 1.72 6.59
C ALA A 111 5.63 1.56 6.03
N GLU A 112 5.84 0.64 5.09
CA GLU A 112 7.14 0.43 4.44
C GLU A 112 7.62 1.68 3.68
N LEU A 113 6.70 2.40 3.02
CA LEU A 113 7.01 3.68 2.35
C LEU A 113 7.32 4.80 3.35
N SER A 114 6.65 4.83 4.50
CA SER A 114 6.93 5.80 5.57
C SER A 114 8.31 5.59 6.19
N ASP A 115 8.73 4.33 6.36
CA ASP A 115 10.07 4.00 6.90
C ASP A 115 11.19 4.37 5.90
N LEU A 116 10.90 4.36 4.60
CA LEU A 116 11.84 4.82 3.56
C LEU A 116 11.91 6.34 3.45
N GLN A 117 10.90 7.06 3.94
CA GLN A 117 10.87 8.52 3.99
C GLN A 117 11.43 9.09 5.31
N ASP A 118 11.98 8.26 6.20
CA ASP A 118 12.52 8.74 7.47
C ASP A 118 13.71 9.70 7.22
N PRO A 119 13.56 11.01 7.50
CA PRO A 119 14.61 12.02 7.27
C PRO A 119 15.78 11.89 8.25
N ALA A 120 15.83 10.84 9.07
CA ALA A 120 16.94 10.57 9.99
C ALA A 120 18.28 10.27 9.30
N LEU A 121 18.32 10.11 7.98
CA LEU A 121 19.56 10.03 7.19
C LEU A 121 20.05 11.37 6.62
N ASP A 122 19.36 12.49 6.88
CA ASP A 122 19.72 13.82 6.32
C ASP A 122 20.28 14.81 7.37
N TYR A 123 20.56 14.36 8.60
CA TYR A 123 21.17 15.20 9.65
C TYR A 123 22.54 14.70 10.09
N HIS A 124 23.49 14.63 9.14
CA HIS A 124 24.92 14.66 9.46
C HIS A 124 25.75 15.41 8.42
N TYR A 125 25.32 16.61 8.04
CA TYR A 125 26.18 17.62 7.41
C TYR A 125 25.77 19.03 7.84
N GLN A 126 25.88 19.35 9.12
CA GLN A 126 26.10 20.73 9.55
C GLN A 126 27.12 20.70 10.71
N ASP A 127 28.33 21.13 10.39
CA ASP A 127 29.33 21.63 11.33
C ASP A 127 28.78 22.84 12.12
#